data_AF-A0A1E4NAC5-F1
#
_entry.id   AF-A0A1E4NAC5-F1
#
_cell.length_a   1.000
_cell.length_b   1.000
_cell.length_c   1.000
_cell.angle_alpha   90.00
_cell.angle_beta   90.00
_cell.angle_gamma   90.00
#
_symmetry.space_group_name_H-M   'P 1'
#
loop_
_entity.id
_entity.type
_entity.pdbx_description
1 polymer ?
#
loop_
_entity_poly.entity_id
_entity_poly.type
_entity_poly.pdbx_seq_one_letter_code
_entity_poly.pdbx_strand_id
1 'polypeptide(L)'
;MKLRIAMCLALSAMVLGPAYAGDVESAMKDRAEAQADAAKDMAKRNYELSRDTCKSLSGNARDVCVKDAEAAYIRAKSEARVDEKVGKERAVATAEQMKAQYKAEKARCDGLSGSAKDACVSEAKVRYHQ
;
A
#
# COMPACT_ATOMS: atom_id res chain seq x y z
N MET A 1 25.38 31.25 41.16
CA MET A 1 25.27 31.86 39.82
C MET A 1 25.15 30.71 38.82
N LYS A 2 23.92 30.30 38.47
CA LYS A 2 23.20 30.66 37.22
C LYS A 2 23.99 30.22 35.96
N LEU A 3 23.55 29.12 35.32
CA LEU A 3 22.69 29.10 34.11
C LEU A 3 23.55 29.34 32.84
N ARG A 4 23.57 28.45 31.84
CA ARG A 4 22.43 28.15 30.97
C ARG A 4 22.51 26.77 30.32
N ILE A 5 21.41 26.05 30.52
CA ILE A 5 20.88 24.95 29.72
C ILE A 5 20.47 25.50 28.34
N ALA A 6 20.87 24.81 27.28
CA ALA A 6 20.18 24.73 26.00
C ALA A 6 20.42 23.28 25.54
N MET A 7 19.58 22.31 25.92
CA MET A 7 18.29 22.03 25.28
C MET A 7 18.39 22.09 23.74
N CYS A 8 19.26 21.26 23.16
CA CYS A 8 18.91 20.64 21.89
C CYS A 8 17.95 19.50 22.21
N LEU A 9 16.66 19.82 22.15
CA LEU A 9 15.57 18.87 22.13
C LEU A 9 15.92 17.75 21.13
N ALA A 10 15.94 16.53 21.64
CA ALA A 10 15.76 15.34 20.84
C ALA A 10 14.41 15.46 20.10
N LEU A 11 14.43 16.00 18.88
CA LEU A 11 13.57 15.45 17.84
C LEU A 11 14.34 14.26 17.30
N SER A 12 13.90 13.09 17.76
CA SER A 12 14.06 11.84 17.05
C SER A 12 13.79 12.08 15.56
N ALA A 13 14.85 12.25 14.78
CA ALA A 13 14.84 11.72 13.44
C ALA A 13 14.61 10.22 13.63
N MET A 14 13.35 9.79 13.49
CA MET A 14 13.10 8.49 12.88
C MET A 14 13.86 8.55 11.56
N VAL A 15 15.11 8.09 11.61
CA VAL A 15 15.84 7.71 10.41
C VAL A 15 14.98 6.61 9.85
N LEU A 16 14.21 6.96 8.82
CA LEU A 16 13.76 6.02 7.81
C LEU A 16 15.02 5.25 7.43
N GLY A 17 15.16 4.06 8.03
CA GLY A 17 16.25 3.15 7.73
C GLY A 17 16.25 2.84 6.23
N PRO A 18 17.36 2.33 5.68
CA PRO A 18 17.38 1.94 4.29
C PRO A 18 16.26 0.93 4.08
N ALA A 19 15.25 1.32 3.29
CA ALA A 19 14.16 0.44 2.89
C ALA A 19 14.80 -0.69 2.08
N TYR A 20 14.91 -1.87 2.69
CA TYR A 20 15.38 -3.06 2.00
C TYR A 20 14.26 -3.53 1.05
N ALA A 21 14.60 -4.27 0.00
CA ALA A 21 13.64 -4.72 -1.04
C ALA A 21 12.35 -5.34 -0.48
N GLY A 22 12.46 -6.09 0.62
CA GLY A 22 11.32 -6.74 1.27
C GLY A 22 10.34 -5.77 1.92
N ASP A 23 10.81 -4.60 2.36
CA ASP A 23 9.98 -3.61 3.05
C ASP A 23 9.05 -2.89 2.07
N VAL A 24 9.49 -2.65 0.83
CA VAL A 24 8.70 -1.94 -0.19
C VAL A 24 7.57 -2.81 -0.73
N GLU A 25 7.84 -4.08 -1.08
CA GLU A 25 6.80 -5.01 -1.53
C GLU A 25 5.73 -5.21 -0.45
N SER A 26 6.16 -5.46 0.79
CA SER A 26 5.26 -5.68 1.92
C SER A 26 4.43 -4.43 2.21
N ALA A 27 5.06 -3.24 2.25
CA ALA A 27 4.33 -1.99 2.44
C ALA A 27 3.29 -1.71 1.33
N MET A 28 3.59 -2.07 0.08
CA MET A 28 2.63 -1.95 -1.02
C MET A 28 1.45 -2.93 -0.87
N LYS A 29 1.72 -4.18 -0.44
CA LYS A 29 0.66 -5.17 -0.16
C LYS A 29 -0.21 -4.72 1.00
N ASP A 30 0.38 -4.28 2.10
CA ASP A 30 -0.33 -3.79 3.28
C ASP A 30 -1.21 -2.59 2.94
N ARG A 31 -0.70 -1.67 2.10
CA ARG A 31 -1.51 -0.55 1.59
C ARG A 31 -2.70 -1.03 0.76
N ALA A 32 -2.51 -2.02 -0.11
CA ALA A 32 -3.60 -2.57 -0.92
C ALA A 32 -4.67 -3.24 -0.05
N GLU A 33 -4.26 -3.98 0.99
CA GLU A 33 -5.16 -4.57 1.99
C GLU A 33 -5.95 -3.50 2.75
N ALA A 34 -5.26 -2.50 3.30
CA ALA A 34 -5.89 -1.41 4.05
C ALA A 34 -6.90 -0.63 3.20
N GLN A 35 -6.59 -0.38 1.93
CA GLN A 35 -7.51 0.27 0.98
C GLN A 35 -8.73 -0.61 0.70
N ALA A 36 -8.53 -1.91 0.48
CA ALA A 36 -9.63 -2.83 0.24
C ALA A 36 -10.54 -2.98 1.46
N ASP A 37 -9.98 -3.02 2.67
CA ASP A 37 -10.75 -3.10 3.91
C ASP A 37 -11.56 -1.83 4.17
N ALA A 38 -10.95 -0.66 3.97
CA ALA A 38 -11.67 0.61 4.01
C ALA A 38 -12.84 0.63 2.99
N ALA A 39 -12.64 0.11 1.78
CA ALA A 39 -13.68 0.01 0.76
C ALA A 39 -14.81 -0.96 1.16
N LYS A 40 -14.47 -2.13 1.73
CA LYS A 40 -15.45 -3.10 2.24
C LYS A 40 -16.28 -2.50 3.39
N ASP A 41 -15.66 -1.74 4.27
CA ASP A 41 -16.33 -1.06 5.39
C ASP A 41 -17.27 0.04 4.90
N MET A 42 -16.85 0.84 3.94
CA MET A 42 -17.72 1.82 3.29
C MET A 42 -18.92 1.14 2.61
N ALA A 43 -18.69 0.05 1.87
CA ALA A 43 -19.76 -0.71 1.25
C ALA A 43 -20.78 -1.22 2.29
N LYS A 44 -20.30 -1.72 3.44
CA LYS A 44 -21.16 -2.18 4.54
C LYS A 44 -21.99 -1.05 5.13
N ARG A 45 -21.39 0.12 5.39
CA ARG A 45 -22.13 1.30 5.90
C ARG A 45 -23.19 1.78 4.90
N ASN A 46 -22.85 1.81 3.62
CA ASN A 46 -23.79 2.22 2.57
C ASN A 46 -24.97 1.24 2.46
N TYR A 47 -24.72 -0.06 2.59
CA TYR A 47 -25.76 -1.08 2.65
C TYR A 47 -26.69 -0.87 3.85
N GLU A 48 -26.12 -0.69 5.05
CA GLU A 48 -26.90 -0.46 6.28
C GLU A 48 -27.80 0.77 6.16
N LEU A 49 -27.26 1.87 5.65
CA LEU A 49 -28.01 3.09 5.38
C LEU A 49 -29.13 2.86 4.36
N SER A 50 -28.82 2.24 3.21
CA SER A 50 -29.80 1.99 2.14
C SER A 50 -30.91 1.04 2.58
N ARG A 51 -30.56 0.00 3.35
CA ARG A 51 -31.55 -0.90 3.93
C ARG A 51 -32.45 -0.19 4.93
N ASP A 52 -31.91 0.76 5.69
CA ASP A 52 -32.69 1.54 6.65
C ASP A 52 -33.66 2.50 5.96
N THR A 53 -33.30 3.11 4.83
CA THR A 53 -34.23 3.93 4.04
C THR A 53 -35.38 3.09 3.46
N CYS A 54 -35.11 1.83 3.08
CA CYS A 54 -36.15 0.89 2.61
C CYS A 54 -37.23 0.59 3.66
N LYS A 55 -37.00 0.84 4.96
CA LYS A 55 -37.99 0.61 6.02
C LYS A 55 -39.24 1.47 5.87
N SER A 56 -39.16 2.59 5.14
CA SER A 56 -40.30 3.46 4.83
C SER A 56 -41.24 2.88 3.76
N LEU A 57 -40.82 1.82 3.06
CA LEU A 57 -41.58 1.16 2.00
C LEU A 57 -42.35 -0.06 2.53
N SER A 58 -43.27 -0.58 1.73
CA SER A 58 -44.04 -1.80 2.06
C SER A 58 -44.23 -2.71 0.83
N GLY A 59 -44.56 -3.97 1.11
CA GLY A 59 -44.78 -5.00 0.09
C GLY A 59 -43.60 -5.16 -0.87
N ASN A 60 -43.91 -5.42 -2.14
CA ASN A 60 -42.91 -5.65 -3.18
C ASN A 60 -41.90 -4.49 -3.31
N ALA A 61 -42.31 -3.23 -3.09
CA ALA A 61 -41.41 -2.09 -3.18
C ALA A 61 -40.29 -2.15 -2.14
N ARG A 62 -40.59 -2.61 -0.91
CA ARG A 62 -39.59 -2.80 0.13
C ARG A 62 -38.64 -3.96 -0.22
N ASP A 63 -39.18 -5.07 -0.71
CA ASP A 63 -38.38 -6.25 -1.03
C ASP A 63 -37.39 -5.96 -2.16
N VAL A 64 -37.83 -5.27 -3.21
CA VAL A 64 -36.97 -4.81 -4.31
C VAL A 64 -35.90 -3.86 -3.79
N CYS A 65 -36.27 -2.86 -2.97
CA CYS A 65 -35.31 -1.92 -2.39
C CYS A 65 -34.20 -2.60 -1.58
N VAL A 66 -34.55 -3.59 -0.75
CA VAL A 66 -33.56 -4.36 0.03
C VAL A 66 -32.66 -5.19 -0.87
N LYS A 67 -33.21 -5.84 -1.90
CA LYS A 67 -32.44 -6.63 -2.87
C LYS A 67 -31.48 -5.76 -3.68
N ASP A 68 -31.90 -4.57 -4.09
CA ASP A 68 -31.03 -3.63 -4.81
C ASP A 68 -29.89 -3.13 -3.92
N ALA A 69 -30.18 -2.83 -2.65
CA ALA A 69 -29.15 -2.47 -1.67
C ALA A 69 -28.13 -3.61 -1.45
N GLU A 70 -28.61 -4.86 -1.36
CA GLU A 70 -27.74 -6.03 -1.22
C GLU A 70 -26.91 -6.28 -2.49
N ALA A 71 -27.50 -6.13 -3.68
CA ALA A 71 -26.78 -6.24 -4.94
C ALA A 71 -25.65 -5.19 -5.05
N ALA A 72 -25.94 -3.94 -4.66
CA ALA A 72 -24.95 -2.88 -4.61
C ALA A 72 -23.81 -3.19 -3.61
N TYR A 73 -24.16 -3.73 -2.43
CA TYR A 73 -23.17 -4.16 -1.43
C TYR A 73 -22.24 -5.25 -1.95
N ILE A 74 -22.82 -6.31 -2.53
CA ILE A 74 -22.06 -7.45 -3.07
C ILE A 74 -21.13 -6.97 -4.18
N ARG A 75 -21.62 -6.10 -5.07
CA ARG A 75 -20.81 -5.51 -6.14
C ARG A 75 -19.60 -4.76 -5.56
N ALA A 76 -19.84 -3.78 -4.68
CA ALA A 76 -18.77 -2.96 -4.11
C ALA A 76 -17.75 -3.79 -3.31
N LYS A 77 -18.23 -4.79 -2.55
CA LYS A 77 -17.36 -5.73 -1.83
C LYS A 77 -16.52 -6.59 -2.77
N SER A 78 -17.09 -7.04 -3.88
CA SER A 78 -16.38 -7.82 -4.89
C SER A 78 -15.31 -6.98 -5.58
N GLU A 79 -15.63 -5.76 -5.97
CA GLU A 79 -14.69 -4.81 -6.57
C GLU A 79 -13.50 -4.56 -5.62
N ALA A 80 -13.76 -4.27 -4.33
CA ALA A 80 -12.70 -4.11 -3.33
C ALA A 80 -11.78 -5.34 -3.22
N ARG A 81 -12.31 -6.56 -3.35
CA ARG A 81 -11.50 -7.79 -3.34
C ARG A 81 -10.65 -7.94 -4.61
N VAL A 82 -11.17 -7.52 -5.76
CA VAL A 82 -10.41 -7.53 -7.01
C VAL A 82 -9.27 -6.52 -6.93
N ASP A 83 -9.56 -5.31 -6.45
CA ASP A 83 -8.56 -4.26 -6.29
C ASP A 83 -7.45 -4.66 -5.31
N GLU A 84 -7.80 -5.33 -4.21
CA GLU A 84 -6.84 -5.90 -3.26
C GLU A 84 -5.85 -6.84 -3.97
N LYS A 85 -6.39 -7.80 -4.73
CA LYS A 85 -5.57 -8.80 -5.46
C LYS A 85 -4.70 -8.12 -6.50
N VAL A 86 -5.26 -7.23 -7.31
CA VAL A 86 -4.51 -6.48 -8.32
C VAL A 86 -3.42 -5.64 -7.67
N GLY A 87 -3.70 -4.97 -6.54
CA GLY A 87 -2.73 -4.20 -5.79
C GLY A 87 -1.57 -5.06 -5.28
N LYS A 88 -1.87 -6.24 -4.71
CA LYS A 88 -0.85 -7.19 -4.26
C LYS A 88 0.00 -7.74 -5.39
N GLU A 89 -0.61 -8.13 -6.50
CA GLU A 89 0.13 -8.63 -7.67
C GLU A 89 0.99 -7.53 -8.30
N ARG A 90 0.52 -6.28 -8.30
CA ARG A 90 1.34 -5.12 -8.71
C ARG A 90 2.55 -4.92 -7.80
N ALA A 91 2.41 -5.12 -6.49
CA ALA A 91 3.54 -5.05 -5.55
C ALA A 91 4.59 -6.11 -5.90
N VAL A 92 4.18 -7.37 -6.09
CA VAL A 92 5.07 -8.46 -6.50
C VAL A 92 5.75 -8.17 -7.83
N ALA A 93 4.99 -7.76 -8.84
CA ALA A 93 5.53 -7.43 -10.16
C ALA A 93 6.55 -6.28 -10.10
N THR A 94 6.28 -5.26 -9.29
CA THR A 94 7.20 -4.13 -9.08
C THR A 94 8.50 -4.61 -8.43
N ALA A 95 8.42 -5.42 -7.37
CA ALA A 95 9.60 -5.94 -6.69
C ALA A 95 10.48 -6.79 -7.61
N GLU A 96 9.88 -7.69 -8.40
CA GLU A 96 10.60 -8.50 -9.38
C GLU A 96 11.24 -7.66 -10.49
N GLN A 97 10.55 -6.62 -10.97
CA GLN A 97 11.13 -5.67 -11.93
C GLN A 97 12.33 -4.92 -11.36
N MET A 98 12.24 -4.40 -10.13
CA MET A 98 13.35 -3.68 -9.49
C MET A 98 14.54 -4.60 -9.28
N LYS A 99 14.31 -5.85 -8.84
CA LYS A 99 15.35 -6.87 -8.68
C LYS A 99 16.02 -7.23 -10.00
N ALA A 100 15.25 -7.36 -11.08
CA ALA A 100 15.80 -7.62 -12.42
C ALA A 100 16.66 -6.45 -12.91
N GLN A 101 16.19 -5.21 -12.73
CA GLN A 101 16.94 -4.00 -13.09
C GLN A 101 18.22 -3.85 -12.26
N TYR A 102 18.17 -4.13 -10.96
CA TYR A 102 19.35 -4.17 -10.11
C TYR A 102 20.40 -5.17 -10.61
N LYS A 103 19.98 -6.39 -10.97
CA LYS A 103 20.91 -7.39 -11.52
C LYS A 103 21.59 -6.88 -12.81
N ALA A 104 20.82 -6.23 -13.68
CA ALA A 104 21.37 -5.65 -14.90
C ALA A 104 22.34 -4.49 -14.62
N GLU A 105 22.02 -3.57 -13.70
CA GLU A 105 22.90 -2.46 -13.34
C GLU A 105 24.16 -2.94 -12.62
N LYS A 106 24.02 -3.91 -11.71
CA LYS A 106 25.16 -4.54 -11.04
C LYS A 106 26.14 -5.16 -12.04
N ALA A 107 25.64 -5.85 -13.07
CA ALA A 107 26.48 -6.40 -14.14
C ALA A 107 27.21 -5.30 -14.94
N ARG A 108 26.61 -4.11 -15.10
CA ARG A 108 27.29 -2.96 -15.71
C ARG A 108 28.40 -2.41 -14.80
N CYS A 109 28.17 -2.39 -13.49
CA CYS A 109 29.19 -2.00 -12.52
C CYS A 109 30.40 -2.94 -12.50
N ASP A 110 30.28 -4.18 -12.99
CA ASP A 110 31.39 -5.14 -12.99
C ASP A 110 32.56 -4.75 -13.90
N GLY A 111 32.34 -3.85 -14.86
CA GLY A 111 33.41 -3.26 -15.66
C GLY A 111 34.26 -2.20 -14.94
N LEU A 112 33.89 -1.81 -13.72
CA LEU A 112 34.59 -0.84 -12.89
C LEU A 112 35.51 -1.53 -11.87
N SER A 113 36.37 -0.76 -11.23
CA SER A 113 37.30 -1.25 -10.20
C SER A 113 37.44 -0.28 -9.03
N GLY A 114 37.80 -0.80 -7.85
CA GLY A 114 38.03 0.01 -6.65
C GLY A 114 36.78 0.77 -6.22
N SER A 115 36.99 1.97 -5.64
CA SER A 115 35.92 2.82 -5.12
C SER A 115 34.82 3.16 -6.13
N ALA A 116 35.16 3.21 -7.43
CA ALA A 116 34.17 3.45 -8.49
C ALA A 116 33.16 2.30 -8.61
N LYS A 117 33.61 1.05 -8.46
CA LYS A 117 32.72 -0.13 -8.47
C LYS A 117 31.80 -0.12 -7.24
N ASP A 118 32.37 0.17 -6.08
CA ASP A 118 31.62 0.18 -4.82
C ASP A 118 30.53 1.26 -4.83
N ALA A 119 30.86 2.46 -5.32
CA ALA A 119 29.89 3.54 -5.48
C ALA A 119 28.76 3.15 -6.45
N CYS A 120 29.09 2.59 -7.62
CA CYS A 120 28.12 2.13 -8.61
C CYS A 120 27.14 1.10 -8.02
N VAL A 121 27.65 0.08 -7.32
CA VAL A 121 26.79 -0.95 -6.70
C VAL A 121 25.94 -0.38 -5.57
N SER A 122 26.49 0.55 -4.77
CA SER A 122 25.76 1.21 -3.69
C SER A 122 24.60 2.06 -4.23
N GLU A 123 24.85 2.85 -5.27
CA GLU A 123 23.82 3.63 -5.95
C GLU A 123 22.73 2.74 -6.56
N ALA A 124 23.11 1.63 -7.19
CA ALA A 124 22.16 0.67 -7.76
C ALA A 124 21.24 0.06 -6.68
N LYS A 125 21.79 -0.25 -5.50
CA LYS A 125 21.00 -0.73 -4.36
C LYS A 125 19.98 0.30 -3.89
N VAL A 126 20.39 1.56 -3.76
CA VAL A 126 19.48 2.65 -3.38
C VAL A 126 18.39 2.87 -4.44
N ARG A 127 18.76 2.88 -5.72
CA ARG A 127 17.85 3.12 -6.85
C ARG A 127 16.77 2.04 -6.97
N TYR A 128 17.15 0.78 -6.76
CA TYR A 128 16.26 -0.37 -6.96
C TYR A 128 15.79 -1.01 -5.66
N HIS A 129 16.01 -0.34 -4.53
CA HIS A 129 15.63 -0.79 -3.20
C HIS A 129 16.11 -2.23 -2.93
N GLN A 130 17.43 -2.49 -2.96
CA GLN A 130 18.02 -3.83 -2.77
C GLN A 130 18.99 -3.92 -1.59
#